data_AF-A0A950F512-F1
#
_entry.id   AF-A0A950F512-F1
#
_cell.length_a   1.000
_cell.length_b   1.000
_cell.length_c   1.000
_cell.angle_alpha   90.00
_cell.angle_beta   90.00
_cell.angle_gamma   90.00
#
_symmetry.space_group_name_H-M   'P 1'
#
loop_
_entity.id
_entity.type
_entity.pdbx_description
1 polymer ?
#
loop_
_entity_poly.entity_id
_entity_poly.type
_entity_poly.pdbx_seq_one_letter_code
_entity_poly.pdbx_strand_id
1 'polypeptide(L)'
;MEVYLLRHGIAQERDAKKYPDDRLRPLTIEGTERMREIVRGMLKLGVEFDAVFDSGFTRARQTTEIVTDAYRIDNADITTTPALEPDR
;
A
#
# COMPACT_ATOMS: atom_id res chain seq x y z
N MET A 1 6.02 -6.49 20.43
CA MET A 1 5.16 -5.75 19.49
C MET A 1 6.07 -5.11 18.48
N GLU A 2 5.91 -5.46 17.21
CA GLU A 2 6.68 -4.91 16.10
C GLU A 2 5.75 -4.08 15.23
N VAL A 3 6.23 -2.94 14.76
CA VAL A 3 5.48 -2.05 13.87
C VAL A 3 6.34 -1.78 12.65
N TYR A 4 5.81 -2.10 11.48
CA TYR A 4 6.48 -1.86 10.21
C TYR A 4 5.80 -0.71 9.49
N LEU A 5 6.61 0.23 8.99
CA LEU A 5 6.14 1.33 8.17
C LEU A 5 6.54 1.08 6.73
N LEU A 6 5.53 0.87 5.88
CA LEU A 6 5.72 0.70 4.45
C LEU A 6 5.11 1.89 3.71
N ARG A 7 5.97 2.65 3.01
CA ARG A 7 5.50 3.68 2.09
C ARG A 7 4.84 3.02 0.88
N HIS A 8 3.75 3.60 0.38
CA HIS A 8 3.12 3.16 -0.86
C HIS A 8 4.14 3.06 -2.02
N GLY A 9 3.87 2.18 -2.98
CA GLY A 9 4.69 2.03 -4.19
C GLY A 9 4.72 3.29 -5.06
N ILE A 10 5.50 3.28 -6.13
CA ILE A 10 5.60 4.43 -7.04
C ILE A 10 4.21 4.73 -7.61
N ALA A 11 3.71 5.94 -7.33
CA ALA A 11 2.41 6.41 -7.80
C ALA A 11 2.55 7.18 -9.10
N GLN A 12 1.48 7.23 -9.89
CA GLN A 12 1.38 8.13 -11.04
C GLN A 12 1.69 9.56 -10.61
N GLU A 13 2.18 10.40 -11.51
CA GLU A 13 2.42 11.81 -11.20
C GLU A 13 1.12 12.53 -10.84
N ARG A 14 1.24 13.58 -10.01
CA ARG A 14 0.09 14.44 -9.70
C ARG A 14 -0.36 15.14 -10.98
N ASP A 15 -1.61 14.89 -11.36
CA ASP A 15 -2.23 15.48 -12.55
C ASP A 15 -3.70 15.78 -12.22
N ALA A 16 -4.04 17.05 -12.03
CA ALA A 16 -5.40 17.46 -11.67
C ALA A 16 -6.43 17.24 -12.80
N LYS A 17 -6.00 17.04 -14.05
CA LYS A 17 -6.90 16.71 -15.16
C LYS A 17 -7.26 15.23 -15.15
N LYS A 18 -6.28 14.37 -14.84
CA LYS A 18 -6.45 12.91 -14.82
C LYS A 18 -6.95 12.38 -13.48
N TYR A 19 -6.50 13.00 -12.40
CA TYR A 19 -6.83 12.70 -11.01
C TYR A 19 -7.22 14.00 -10.28
N PRO A 20 -8.45 14.52 -10.51
CA PRO A 20 -8.92 15.73 -9.84
C PRO A 20 -8.91 15.60 -8.31
N ASP A 21 -9.10 14.37 -7.81
CA ASP A 21 -8.88 14.00 -6.42
C ASP A 21 -7.57 13.19 -6.31
N ASP A 22 -6.56 13.70 -5.58
CA ASP A 22 -5.28 12.99 -5.36
C ASP A 22 -5.48 11.65 -4.64
N ARG A 23 -6.59 11.47 -3.92
CA ARG A 23 -6.95 10.20 -3.27
C ARG A 23 -7.09 9.06 -4.29
N LEU A 24 -7.50 9.39 -5.51
CA LEU A 24 -7.73 8.43 -6.60
C LEU A 24 -6.47 8.13 -7.43
N ARG A 25 -5.34 8.78 -7.13
CA ARG A 25 -4.09 8.61 -7.88
C ARG A 25 -3.51 7.21 -7.62
N PRO A 26 -3.41 6.33 -8.63
CA PRO A 26 -3.00 4.94 -8.46
C PRO A 26 -1.47 4.79 -8.51
N LEU A 27 -1.01 3.58 -8.23
CA LEU A 27 0.34 3.13 -8.57
C LEU A 27 0.60 3.19 -10.08
N THR A 28 1.86 3.38 -10.46
CA THR A 28 2.31 3.07 -11.81
C THR A 28 2.43 1.56 -12.00
N ILE A 29 2.52 1.12 -13.26
CA ILE A 29 2.83 -0.29 -13.58
C ILE A 29 4.19 -0.66 -12.96
N GLU A 30 5.19 0.20 -13.13
CA GLU A 30 6.52 0.03 -12.52
C GLU A 30 6.44 -0.04 -10.99
N GLY A 31 5.66 0.84 -10.35
CA GLY A 31 5.47 0.86 -8.90
C GLY A 31 4.83 -0.42 -8.37
N THR A 32 3.90 -1.00 -9.14
CA THR A 32 3.27 -2.27 -8.83
C THR A 32 4.28 -3.42 -8.90
N GLU A 33 5.05 -3.53 -9.99
CA GLU A 33 6.06 -4.59 -10.13
C GLU A 33 7.16 -4.47 -9.09
N ARG A 34 7.62 -3.24 -8.83
CA ARG A 34 8.63 -2.98 -7.79
C ARG A 34 8.13 -3.34 -6.40
N MET A 35 6.84 -3.10 -6.10
CA MET A 35 6.27 -3.49 -4.82
C MET A 35 6.24 -5.01 -4.66
N ARG A 36 5.91 -5.76 -5.71
CA ARG A 36 5.99 -7.24 -5.68
C ARG A 36 7.40 -7.74 -5.40
N GLU A 37 8.44 -7.09 -5.93
CA GLU A 37 9.83 -7.41 -5.59
C GLU A 37 10.16 -7.17 -4.12
N ILE A 38 9.71 -6.03 -3.57
CA ILE A 38 9.90 -5.67 -2.17
C ILE A 38 9.22 -6.71 -1.27
N VAL A 39 7.98 -7.08 -1.57
CA VAL A 39 7.22 -8.10 -0.82
C VAL A 39 7.91 -9.46 -0.83
N ARG A 40 8.50 -9.87 -1.97
CA ARG A 40 9.35 -11.08 -2.02
C ARG A 40 10.56 -10.99 -1.09
N GLY A 41 11.13 -9.79 -0.93
CA GLY A 41 12.19 -9.53 0.03
C GLY A 41 11.71 -9.63 1.48
N MET A 42 10.55 -9.03 1.79
CA MET A 42 9.93 -9.08 3.12
C MET A 42 9.65 -10.53 3.57
N LEU A 43 9.12 -11.37 2.66
CA LEU A 43 8.90 -12.79 2.93
C LEU A 43 10.20 -13.52 3.28
N LYS A 44 11.30 -13.22 2.58
CA LYS A 44 12.62 -13.81 2.88
C LYS A 44 13.20 -13.35 4.22
N LEU A 45 12.80 -12.17 4.70
CA LEU A 45 13.19 -11.64 6.00
C LEU A 45 12.37 -12.25 7.15
N GLY A 46 11.32 -13.03 6.85
CA GLY A 46 10.48 -13.66 7.88
C GLY A 46 9.61 -12.67 8.65
N VAL A 47 9.26 -11.53 8.04
CA VAL A 47 8.32 -10.57 8.64
C VAL A 47 6.92 -11.16 8.61
N GLU A 48 6.16 -11.05 9.71
CA GLU A 48 4.79 -11.52 9.84
C GLU A 48 3.86 -10.36 10.28
N PHE A 49 2.56 -10.48 9.99
CA PHE A 49 1.58 -9.45 10.29
C PHE A 49 0.30 -10.05 10.85
N ASP A 50 -0.14 -9.53 12.00
CA ASP A 50 -1.46 -9.85 12.58
C ASP A 50 -2.56 -8.89 12.11
N ALA A 51 -2.17 -7.70 11.64
CA ALA A 51 -3.09 -6.66 11.17
C ALA A 51 -2.38 -5.72 10.19
N VAL A 52 -3.14 -5.16 9.24
CA VAL A 52 -2.64 -4.21 8.24
C VAL A 52 -3.49 -2.95 8.22
N PHE A 53 -2.85 -1.78 8.13
CA PHE A 53 -3.54 -0.49 8.11
C PHE A 53 -3.13 0.32 6.88
N ASP A 54 -4.10 1.03 6.29
CA ASP A 54 -3.83 1.97 5.20
C ASP A 54 -4.63 3.27 5.32
N SER A 55 -4.29 4.25 4.49
CA SER A 55 -4.95 5.56 4.46
C SER A 55 -6.22 5.60 3.62
N GLY A 56 -6.54 4.53 2.89
CA GLY A 56 -7.64 4.49 1.94
C GLY A 56 -7.37 5.16 0.58
N PHE A 57 -6.24 5.85 0.41
CA PHE A 57 -5.86 6.42 -0.89
C PHE A 57 -5.50 5.27 -1.84
N THR A 58 -5.88 5.37 -3.12
CA THR A 58 -5.78 4.27 -4.10
C THR A 58 -4.38 3.68 -4.17
N ARG A 59 -3.32 4.51 -4.22
CA ARG A 59 -1.92 4.04 -4.19
C ARG A 59 -1.55 3.25 -2.93
N ALA A 60 -2.11 3.60 -1.77
CA ALA A 60 -1.87 2.90 -0.51
C ALA A 60 -2.63 1.58 -0.51
N ARG A 61 -3.93 1.57 -0.88
CA ARG A 61 -4.73 0.35 -1.01
C ARG A 61 -4.12 -0.67 -1.97
N GLN A 62 -3.67 -0.23 -3.15
CA GLN A 62 -3.00 -1.11 -4.10
C GLN A 62 -1.69 -1.68 -3.55
N THR A 63 -0.97 -0.91 -2.72
CA THR A 63 0.22 -1.43 -2.02
C THR A 63 -0.19 -2.48 -0.99
N THR A 64 -1.22 -2.19 -0.18
CA THR A 64 -1.80 -3.12 0.79
C THR A 64 -2.21 -4.43 0.12
N GLU A 65 -2.99 -4.37 -0.96
CA GLU A 65 -3.43 -5.52 -1.74
C GLU A 65 -2.24 -6.39 -2.19
N ILE A 66 -1.17 -5.79 -2.74
CA ILE A 66 0.02 -6.52 -3.16
C ILE A 66 0.69 -7.25 -1.98
N VAL A 67 0.73 -6.63 -0.80
CA VAL A 67 1.29 -7.24 0.42
C VAL A 67 0.38 -8.35 0.90
N THR A 68 -0.91 -8.07 1.10
CA THR A 68 -1.86 -9.00 1.71
C THR A 68 -2.11 -10.22 0.82
N ASP A 69 -2.07 -10.07 -0.51
CA ASP A 69 -2.14 -11.19 -1.45
C ASP A 69 -0.96 -12.18 -1.26
N ALA A 70 0.25 -11.65 -1.09
CA ALA A 70 1.44 -12.48 -0.93
C ALA A 70 1.51 -13.16 0.44
N TYR A 71 1.02 -12.47 1.47
CA TYR A 71 0.95 -12.95 2.84
C TYR A 71 -0.32 -13.76 3.15
N ARG A 72 -1.29 -13.80 2.23
CA ARG A 72 -2.60 -14.45 2.38
C ARG A 72 -3.35 -13.93 3.61
N ILE A 73 -3.31 -12.62 3.81
CA ILE A 73 -4.03 -11.94 4.89
C ILE A 73 -5.47 -11.73 4.45
N ASP A 74 -6.42 -12.03 5.34
CA ASP A 74 -7.84 -11.86 5.07
C ASP A 74 -8.22 -10.37 5.06
N ASN A 75 -9.22 -10.01 4.25
CA ASN A 75 -9.73 -8.64 4.20
C ASN A 75 -10.25 -8.13 5.55
N ALA A 76 -10.63 -9.03 6.47
CA ALA A 76 -11.08 -8.69 7.82
C ALA A 76 -9.96 -8.09 8.69
N ASP A 77 -8.70 -8.37 8.37
CA ASP A 77 -7.53 -7.90 9.11
C ASP A 77 -6.93 -6.61 8.51
N ILE A 78 -7.59 -6.06 7.49
CA ILE A 78 -7.21 -4.80 6.84
C ILE A 78 -8.12 -3.68 7.35
N THR A 79 -7.51 -2.65 7.94
CA THR A 79 -8.23 -1.47 8.43
C THR A 79 -7.79 -0.20 7.71
N THR A 80 -8.69 0.41 6.94
CA THR A 80 -8.48 1.79 6.46
C THR A 80 -8.73 2.77 7.61
N THR A 81 -7.81 3.72 7.81
CA THR A 81 -7.93 4.75 8.84
C THR A 81 -7.52 6.15 8.34
N PRO A 82 -8.30 7.21 8.63
CA PRO A 82 -7.92 8.59 8.32
C PRO A 82 -6.61 9.04 8.96
N ALA A 83 -6.18 8.40 10.05
CA ALA A 83 -4.95 8.74 10.76
C ALA A 83 -3.66 8.51 9.94
N LEU A 84 -3.76 7.77 8.82
CA LEU A 84 -2.66 7.54 7.88
C LEU A 84 -2.77 8.39 6.61
N GLU A 85 -3.79 9.24 6.49
CA GLU A 85 -3.89 10.17 5.38
C GLU A 85 -2.74 11.19 5.41
N PRO A 86 -2.16 11.53 4.26
CA PRO A 86 -1.13 12.55 4.22
C PRO A 86 -1.69 13.91 4.64
N ASP A 87 -0.91 14.66 5.41
CA ASP A 87 -1.19 16.06 5.73
C ASP A 87 -1.02 16.92 4.46
N ARG A 88 -2.07 16.95 3.62
CA ARG A 88 -2.21 17.76 2.38
C ARG A 88 -1.65 17.18 1.07
#